data_AF-A0A183G3J3-F1
#
_entry.id   AF-A0A183G3J3-F1
#
_cell.length_a   1.000
_cell.length_b   1.000
_cell.length_c   1.000
_cell.angle_alpha   90.00
_cell.angle_beta   90.00
_cell.angle_gamma   90.00
#
_symmetry.space_group_name_H-M   'P 1'
#
loop_
_entity.id
_entity.type
_entity.pdbx_description
1 polymer ?
#
loop_
_entity_poly.entity_id
_entity_poly.type
_entity_poly.pdbx_seq_one_letter_code
_entity_poly.pdbx_strand_id
1 'polypeptide(L)'
;METKMLRWTAGVTSMDRIRSDVIRQKFGVAPTADKVREARLQWKAAKRTPEAALVRYINMDMKVTGVHLDQVQDQERWRHDTRRADPATKRDKG
;
A
#
# COMPACT_ATOMS: atom_id res chain seq x y z
N MET A 1 -4.91 -7.50 -9.58
CA MET A 1 -4.96 -8.42 -10.73
C MET A 1 -5.63 -7.74 -11.91
N GLU A 2 -5.04 -7.83 -13.10
CA GLU A 2 -5.60 -7.27 -14.34
C GLU A 2 -6.81 -8.06 -14.84
N THR A 3 -7.78 -7.38 -15.46
CA THR A 3 -9.02 -7.99 -15.97
C THR A 3 -8.74 -9.10 -17.00
N LYS A 4 -7.68 -8.97 -17.80
CA LYS A 4 -7.28 -9.98 -18.79
C LYS A 4 -6.90 -11.31 -18.12
N MET A 5 -6.17 -11.26 -17.01
CA MET A 5 -5.83 -12.46 -16.24
C MET A 5 -7.08 -13.10 -15.62
N LEU A 6 -7.95 -12.29 -15.03
CA LEU A 6 -9.21 -12.79 -14.44
C LEU A 6 -10.10 -13.47 -15.49
N ARG A 7 -10.14 -12.92 -16.72
CA ARG A 7 -10.86 -13.51 -17.86
C ARG A 7 -10.27 -14.86 -18.25
N TRP A 8 -8.95 -14.94 -18.37
CA TRP A 8 -8.26 -16.18 -18.71
C TRP A 8 -8.50 -17.27 -17.66
N THR A 9 -8.36 -16.96 -16.37
CA THR A 9 -8.64 -17.89 -15.27
C THR A 9 -10.10 -18.34 -15.22
N ALA A 10 -11.04 -17.46 -15.60
CA ALA A 10 -12.46 -17.81 -15.66
C ALA A 10 -12.86 -18.57 -16.94
N GLY A 11 -11.94 -18.77 -17.89
CA GLY A 11 -12.26 -19.34 -19.20
C GLY A 11 -13.15 -18.44 -20.07
N VAL A 12 -13.21 -17.14 -19.77
CA VAL A 12 -14.10 -16.19 -20.47
C VAL A 12 -13.39 -15.64 -21.72
N THR A 13 -14.01 -15.87 -22.86
CA THR A 13 -13.56 -15.43 -24.18
C THR A 13 -14.20 -14.09 -24.58
N SER A 14 -13.79 -13.55 -25.72
CA SER A 14 -14.40 -12.34 -26.28
C SER A 14 -15.85 -12.55 -26.73
N MET A 15 -16.18 -13.78 -27.17
CA MET A 15 -17.52 -14.12 -27.67
C MET A 15 -18.59 -14.10 -26.58
N ASP A 16 -18.22 -14.38 -25.33
CA ASP A 16 -19.15 -14.44 -24.21
C ASP A 16 -19.77 -13.07 -23.88
N ARG A 17 -19.15 -11.97 -24.33
CA ARG A 17 -19.61 -10.58 -24.10
C ARG A 17 -19.94 -10.26 -22.63
N ILE A 18 -19.33 -10.98 -21.69
CA ILE A 18 -19.53 -10.80 -20.24
C ILE A 18 -18.84 -9.51 -19.79
N ARG A 19 -19.56 -8.68 -19.04
CA ARG A 19 -19.00 -7.44 -18.49
C ARG A 19 -17.91 -7.72 -17.46
N SER A 20 -16.89 -6.87 -17.46
CA SER A 20 -15.68 -7.05 -16.62
C SER A 20 -15.95 -6.95 -15.12
N ASP A 21 -16.97 -6.21 -14.71
CA ASP A 21 -17.44 -6.11 -13.31
C ASP A 21 -17.98 -7.45 -12.78
N VAL A 22 -18.74 -8.18 -13.60
CA VAL A 22 -19.24 -9.52 -13.26
C VAL A 22 -18.09 -10.50 -13.03
N ILE A 23 -17.08 -10.47 -13.91
CA ILE A 23 -15.89 -11.31 -13.78
C ILE A 23 -15.13 -10.95 -12.51
N ARG A 24 -14.95 -9.66 -12.23
CA ARG A 24 -14.27 -9.19 -11.02
C ARG A 24 -14.99 -9.58 -9.75
N GLN A 25 -16.32 -9.49 -9.74
CA GLN A 25 -17.15 -9.90 -8.61
C GLN A 25 -16.95 -11.38 -8.27
N LYS A 26 -16.88 -12.25 -9.28
CA LYS A 26 -16.61 -13.70 -9.10
C LYS A 26 -15.30 -13.96 -8.34
N PHE A 27 -14.29 -13.11 -8.51
CA PHE A 27 -12.99 -13.22 -7.83
C PHE A 27 -12.84 -12.30 -6.62
N GLY A 28 -13.93 -11.68 -6.14
CA GLY A 28 -13.88 -10.73 -5.01
C GLY A 28 -13.07 -9.46 -5.30
N VAL A 29 -12.81 -9.14 -6.58
CA VAL A 29 -12.07 -7.93 -6.96
C VAL A 29 -13.04 -6.76 -7.03
N ALA A 30 -12.79 -5.72 -6.24
CA ALA A 30 -13.61 -4.51 -6.26
C ALA A 30 -13.65 -3.86 -7.67
N PRO A 31 -14.82 -3.38 -8.13
CA PRO A 31 -14.97 -2.60 -9.35
C PRO A 31 -13.99 -1.40 -9.41
N THR A 32 -13.52 -1.06 -10.62
CA THR A 32 -12.65 0.12 -10.81
C THR A 32 -13.33 1.41 -10.33
N ALA A 33 -14.65 1.53 -10.56
CA ALA A 33 -15.42 2.69 -10.13
C ALA A 33 -15.35 2.91 -8.60
N ASP A 34 -15.27 1.83 -7.82
CA ASP A 34 -15.16 1.90 -6.36
C ASP A 34 -13.80 2.42 -5.94
N LYS A 35 -12.72 1.97 -6.59
CA LYS A 35 -11.36 2.49 -6.36
C LYS A 35 -11.25 3.97 -6.69
N VAL A 36 -11.84 4.40 -7.81
CA VAL A 36 -11.86 5.83 -8.19
C VAL A 36 -12.67 6.64 -7.19
N ARG A 37 -13.82 6.13 -6.74
CA ARG A 37 -14.64 6.78 -5.73
C ARG A 37 -13.89 6.90 -4.41
N GLU A 38 -13.20 5.86 -3.98
CA GLU A 38 -12.39 5.85 -2.76
C GLU A 38 -11.24 6.86 -2.87
N ALA A 39 -10.46 6.85 -3.95
CA ALA A 39 -9.39 7.82 -4.17
C ALA A 39 -9.90 9.27 -4.13
N ARG A 40 -11.08 9.52 -4.71
CA ARG A 40 -11.73 10.84 -4.66
C ARG A 40 -12.15 11.24 -3.24
N LEU A 41 -12.66 10.30 -2.45
CA LEU A 41 -13.01 10.55 -1.05
C LEU A 41 -11.76 10.81 -0.21
N GLN A 42 -10.70 10.04 -0.41
CA GLN A 42 -9.41 10.25 0.24
C GLN A 42 -8.84 11.61 -0.10
N TRP A 43 -8.88 12.05 -1.36
CA TRP A 43 -8.45 13.39 -1.76
C TRP A 43 -9.27 14.50 -1.07
N LYS A 44 -10.60 14.35 -1.00
CA LYS A 44 -11.46 15.32 -0.28
C LYS A 44 -11.16 15.36 1.22
N ALA A 45 -10.93 14.20 1.85
CA ALA A 45 -10.57 14.11 3.26
C ALA A 45 -9.20 14.74 3.52
N ALA A 46 -8.24 14.49 2.62
CA ALA A 46 -6.90 15.05 2.68
C ALA A 46 -6.91 16.57 2.56
N LYS A 47 -7.72 17.09 1.63
CA LYS A 47 -7.93 18.53 1.45
C LYS A 47 -8.51 19.21 2.69
N ARG A 48 -9.34 18.51 3.48
CA ARG A 48 -9.98 19.05 4.71
C ARG A 48 -9.10 18.90 5.95
N THR A 49 -8.19 17.92 5.97
CA THR A 49 -7.35 17.59 7.13
C THR A 49 -6.04 16.96 6.64
N PRO A 50 -5.02 17.78 6.33
CA PRO A 50 -3.78 17.30 5.73
C PRO A 50 -2.99 16.34 6.65
N GLU A 51 -3.08 16.52 7.98
CA GLU A 51 -2.46 15.61 8.95
C GLU A 51 -3.09 14.22 8.93
N ALA A 52 -4.43 14.13 8.96
CA ALA A 52 -5.14 12.86 8.85
C ALA A 52 -4.90 12.17 7.48
N ALA A 53 -4.64 12.95 6.43
CA ALA A 53 -4.27 12.45 5.12
C ALA A 53 -2.95 11.68 5.15
N LEU A 54 -1.94 12.30 5.76
CA LEU A 54 -0.60 11.74 5.91
C LEU A 54 -0.65 10.44 6.72
N VAL A 55 -1.36 10.46 7.86
CA VAL A 55 -1.54 9.26 8.70
C VAL A 55 -2.24 8.13 7.93
N ARG A 56 -3.27 8.44 7.13
CA ARG A 56 -3.95 7.44 6.29
C ARG A 56 -3.05 6.91 5.17
N TYR A 57 -2.26 7.76 4.54
CA TYR A 57 -1.30 7.37 3.51
C TYR A 57 -0.23 6.43 4.08
N ILE A 58 0.36 6.78 5.23
CA ILE A 58 1.33 5.95 5.93
C ILE A 58 0.72 4.60 6.32
N ASN A 59 -0.51 4.58 6.85
CA ASN A 59 -1.20 3.33 7.20
C ASN A 59 -1.49 2.46 5.97
N MET A 60 -1.87 3.05 4.84
CA MET A 60 -2.05 2.31 3.59
C MET A 60 -0.75 1.72 3.06
N ASP A 61 0.33 2.49 3.07
CA ASP A 61 1.66 2.05 2.62
C ASP A 61 2.20 0.91 3.51
N MET A 62 2.03 1.04 4.83
CA MET A 62 2.30 -0.02 5.80
C MET A 62 1.48 -1.29 5.52
N LYS A 63 0.18 -1.17 5.26
CA LYS A 63 -0.67 -2.32 4.91
C LYS A 63 -0.24 -3.01 3.62
N VAL A 64 0.19 -2.25 2.62
CA VAL A 64 0.65 -2.78 1.33
C VAL A 64 2.00 -3.48 1.46
N THR A 65 2.90 -2.93 2.27
CA THR A 65 4.24 -3.47 2.52
C THR A 65 4.25 -4.58 3.59
N GLY A 66 3.13 -4.80 4.29
CA GLY A 66 3.04 -5.75 5.39
C GLY A 66 3.81 -5.32 6.64
N VAL A 67 4.25 -4.06 6.68
CA VAL A 67 4.97 -3.45 7.81
C VAL A 67 3.94 -2.99 8.83
N HIS A 68 4.17 -3.35 10.09
CA HIS A 68 3.24 -3.03 11.17
C HIS A 68 3.77 -1.82 11.98
N LEU A 69 2.88 -1.04 12.59
CA LEU A 69 3.22 0.28 13.18
C LEU A 69 4.29 0.19 14.29
N ASP A 70 4.35 -0.95 14.98
CA ASP A 70 5.36 -1.32 15.98
C ASP A 70 6.78 -1.40 15.39
N GLN A 71 6.94 -1.78 14.12
CA GLN A 71 8.24 -1.77 13.44
C GLN A 71 8.72 -0.34 13.10
N VAL A 72 7.78 0.60 12.95
CA VAL A 72 8.10 2.01 12.65
C VAL A 72 8.34 2.83 13.93
N GLN A 73 7.84 2.36 15.08
CA GLN A 73 8.09 2.95 16.40
C GLN A 73 9.44 2.54 17.03
N ASP A 74 10.29 1.81 16.31
CA ASP A 74 11.66 1.44 16.70
C ASP A 74 12.63 2.66 16.75
N GLN A 75 12.11 3.87 16.97
CA GLN A 75 12.89 5.09 17.10
C GLN A 75 13.86 5.01 18.29
N GLU A 76 13.48 4.35 19.38
CA GLU A 76 14.34 4.18 20.56
C GLU A 76 15.52 3.25 20.30
N ARG A 77 15.30 2.14 19.57
CA ARG A 77 16.39 1.26 19.13
C ARG A 77 17.26 1.92 18.08
N TRP A 78 16.68 2.67 17.14
CA TRP A 78 17.46 3.51 16.21
C TRP A 78 18.31 4.56 16.93
N ARG A 79 17.75 5.26 17.93
CA ARG A 79 18.49 6.20 18.79
C ARG A 79 19.62 5.50 19.54
N HIS A 80 19.38 4.31 20.08
CA HIS A 80 20.37 3.53 20.80
C HIS A 80 21.51 3.05 19.88
N ASP A 81 21.20 2.57 18.68
CA ASP A 81 22.18 2.09 17.71
C ASP A 81 23.04 3.23 17.14
N THR A 82 22.44 4.40 16.88
CA THR A 82 23.17 5.59 16.40
C THR A 82 24.04 6.21 17.50
N ARG A 83 23.63 6.09 18.77
CA ARG A 83 24.40 6.57 19.94
C ARG A 83 25.58 5.65 20.27
N ARG A 84 25.53 4.35 19.90
CA ARG A 84 26.61 3.37 20.09
C ARG A 84 27.69 3.39 19.01
N ALA A 85 27.49 4.12 17.92
CA ALA A 85 28.55 4.34 16.94
C ALA A 85 29.60 5.28 17.55
N ASP A 86 30.54 4.72 18.30
CA ASP A 86 31.73 5.44 18.76
C ASP A 86 32.62 5.75 17.54
N PRO A 87 32.79 7.02 17.14
CA PRO A 87 33.54 7.39 15.95
C PRO A 87 35.06 7.17 16.10
N ALA A 88 35.57 6.83 17.29
CA ALA A 88 37.00 6.70 17.54
C ALA A 88 37.61 5.36 17.10
N THR A 89 36.80 4.31 16.88
CA THR A 89 37.33 2.97 16.56
C THR A 89 37.49 2.67 15.06
N LYS A 90 37.10 3.59 14.18
CA LYS A 90 37.18 3.41 12.71
C LYS A 90 38.36 4.11 12.04
N ARG A 91 39.28 4.72 12.80
CA ARG A 91 40.38 5.53 12.25
C ARG A 91 41.76 4.87 12.21
N ASP A 92 41.90 3.60 12.57
CA ASP A 92 43.18 2.89 12.41
C ASP A 92 43.00 1.55 11.69
N LYS A 93 43.16 1.60 10.37
CA LYS A 93 43.66 0.50 9.53
C LYS A 93 44.42 1.16 8.38
N GLY A 94 45.65 1.57 8.68
CA GLY A 94 46.72 1.59 7.69
C GLY A 94 47.14 0.17 7.31
#